data_AF-A0A951LUZ9-F1
#
_entry.id   AF-A0A951LUZ9-F1
#
_cell.length_a   1.000
_cell.length_b   1.000
_cell.length_c   1.000
_cell.angle_alpha   90.00
_cell.angle_beta   90.00
_cell.angle_gamma   90.00
#
_symmetry.space_group_name_H-M   'P 1'
#
loop_
_entity.id
_entity.type
_entity.pdbx_description
1 polymer ?
#
loop_
_entity_poly.entity_id
_entity_poly.type
_entity_poly.pdbx_seq_one_letter_code
_entity_poly.pdbx_strand_id
1 'polypeptide(L)'
;AELKRRAPGGKLDFERDLWPLFELEMEFHYYRVVMGDGEERQQLEASPPDADAMRRVIDAFLRAHPGQAGFDYRPVIDPVGERPFRSGGELDSFIGHYMEQELDRARRGHAGCGIKAAIDIWYEVRKELGAVLEFGGLTPQSHQKLIEHYYARLKRVAFGPPIINIEKLRALHLAGLLDFSVARNPEVLVKEDSGLFELRCAEIPGAVAEANILVNARYPRMDITRDASPLYRNLQRRGMVRAFENRVTLEETPGYRPGAIDMTEGSRFVIGNEGVGNQDIAVIGIPTEGNLVGNLTLARDDYASFWAAEVIEQLRCRERHCV
;
A
#
# COMPACT_ATOMS: atom_id res chain seq x y z
N ALA A 1 12.91 12.02 -10.08
CA ALA A 1 14.31 12.02 -10.56
C ALA A 1 15.17 13.10 -9.89
N GLU A 2 14.78 14.38 -9.91
CA GLU A 2 15.54 15.47 -9.29
C GLU A 2 15.77 15.28 -7.79
N LEU A 3 14.72 14.90 -7.05
CA LEU A 3 14.81 14.57 -5.63
C LEU A 3 15.88 13.49 -5.37
N LYS A 4 15.87 12.39 -6.13
CA LYS A 4 16.82 11.28 -5.99
C LYS A 4 18.27 11.75 -6.20
N ARG A 5 18.52 12.68 -7.13
CA ARG A 5 19.86 13.23 -7.37
C ARG A 5 20.36 14.12 -6.23
N ARG A 6 19.46 14.80 -5.52
CA ARG A 6 19.80 15.67 -4.38
C ARG A 6 19.92 14.91 -3.07
N ALA A 7 19.35 13.71 -3.00
CA ALA A 7 19.32 12.91 -1.79
C ALA A 7 20.68 12.27 -1.48
N PRO A 8 21.17 12.33 -0.23
CA PRO A 8 22.37 11.61 0.19
C PRO A 8 22.26 10.11 -0.12
N GLY A 9 23.28 9.55 -0.80
CA GLY A 9 23.29 8.13 -1.18
C GLY A 9 22.19 7.72 -2.17
N GLY A 10 21.50 8.69 -2.80
CA GLY A 10 20.41 8.43 -3.75
C GLY A 10 19.15 7.83 -3.12
N LYS A 11 19.01 7.89 -1.79
CA LYS A 11 17.88 7.33 -1.04
C LYS A 11 16.99 8.44 -0.49
N LEU A 12 15.71 8.35 -0.81
CA LEU A 12 14.71 9.33 -0.36
C LEU A 12 14.10 8.95 0.99
N ASP A 13 13.54 9.96 1.65
CA ASP A 13 12.59 9.77 2.72
C ASP A 13 11.17 9.99 2.17
N PHE A 14 10.33 8.96 2.22
CA PHE A 14 8.95 8.99 1.74
C PHE A 14 8.13 10.12 2.37
N GLU A 15 8.21 10.35 3.68
CA GLU A 15 7.37 11.35 4.34
C GLU A 15 7.86 12.77 4.11
N ARG A 16 9.17 12.96 4.04
CA ARG A 16 9.75 14.29 3.81
C ARG A 16 9.74 14.68 2.34
N ASP A 17 10.14 13.77 1.47
CA ASP A 17 10.45 14.09 0.07
C ASP A 17 9.30 13.79 -0.89
N LEU A 18 8.41 12.83 -0.56
CA LEU A 18 7.37 12.35 -1.47
C LEU A 18 5.95 12.67 -0.97
N TRP A 19 5.64 12.38 0.28
CA TRP A 19 4.30 12.53 0.87
C TRP A 19 3.69 13.93 0.71
N PRO A 20 4.44 15.05 0.85
CA PRO A 20 3.88 16.38 0.63
C PRO A 20 3.40 16.59 -0.81
N LEU A 21 4.03 15.92 -1.78
CA LEU A 21 3.59 15.93 -3.18
C LEU A 21 2.29 15.13 -3.37
N PHE A 22 2.14 14.01 -2.65
CA PHE A 22 0.87 13.27 -2.62
C PHE A 22 -0.25 14.11 -2.01
N GLU A 23 0.01 14.76 -0.87
CA GLU A 23 -0.97 15.63 -0.23
C GLU A 23 -1.41 16.76 -1.16
N LEU A 24 -0.45 17.40 -1.84
CA LEU A 24 -0.72 18.46 -2.79
C LEU A 24 -1.58 17.98 -3.97
N GLU A 25 -1.23 16.84 -4.56
CA GLU A 25 -1.98 16.28 -5.68
C GLU A 25 -3.38 15.82 -5.24
N MET A 26 -3.52 15.15 -4.09
CA MET A 26 -4.82 14.79 -3.52
C MET A 26 -5.71 16.03 -3.32
N GLU A 27 -5.14 17.10 -2.78
CA GLU A 27 -5.84 18.37 -2.55
C GLU A 27 -6.26 19.04 -3.87
N PHE A 28 -5.39 19.07 -4.88
CA PHE A 28 -5.70 19.58 -6.21
C PHE A 28 -6.91 18.86 -6.83
N HIS A 29 -6.89 17.52 -6.85
CA HIS A 29 -7.98 16.74 -7.47
C HIS A 29 -9.27 16.78 -6.65
N TYR A 30 -9.18 16.90 -5.32
CA TYR A 30 -10.34 17.15 -4.48
C TYR A 30 -11.05 18.45 -4.88
N TYR A 31 -10.32 19.57 -4.88
CA TYR A 31 -10.91 20.89 -5.14
C TYR A 31 -11.32 21.07 -6.61
N ARG A 32 -10.61 20.45 -7.55
CA ARG A 32 -11.03 20.43 -8.96
C ARG A 32 -12.44 19.87 -9.14
N VAL A 33 -12.82 18.86 -8.34
CA VAL A 33 -14.19 18.32 -8.36
C VAL A 33 -15.17 19.19 -7.58
N VAL A 34 -14.77 19.66 -6.39
CA VAL A 34 -15.65 20.46 -5.51
C VAL A 34 -16.01 21.82 -6.13
N MET A 35 -15.08 22.45 -6.86
CA MET A 35 -15.30 23.73 -7.55
C MET A 35 -16.19 23.61 -8.81
N GLY A 36 -16.46 22.40 -9.29
CA GLY A 36 -17.22 22.19 -10.53
C GLY A 36 -16.54 22.85 -11.74
N ASP A 37 -17.31 23.24 -12.77
CA ASP A 37 -16.76 23.87 -13.99
C ASP A 37 -16.65 25.41 -13.90
N GLY A 38 -16.49 25.94 -12.68
CA GLY A 38 -16.44 27.38 -12.39
C GLY A 38 -15.11 28.07 -12.70
N GLU A 39 -15.07 29.40 -12.50
CA GLU A 39 -13.87 30.22 -12.66
C GLU A 39 -12.77 29.80 -11.66
N GLU A 40 -13.15 29.43 -10.43
CA GLU A 40 -12.22 29.01 -9.39
C GLU A 40 -11.44 27.75 -9.79
N ARG A 41 -12.11 26.80 -10.48
CA ARG A 41 -11.43 25.63 -11.03
C ARG A 41 -10.42 26.02 -12.11
N GLN A 42 -10.79 26.94 -13.02
CA GLN A 42 -9.88 27.39 -14.06
C GLN A 42 -8.65 28.08 -13.47
N GLN A 43 -8.82 28.88 -12.40
CA GLN A 43 -7.73 29.49 -11.66
C GLN A 43 -6.85 28.44 -10.98
N LEU A 44 -7.44 27.39 -10.39
CA LEU A 44 -6.71 26.27 -9.79
C LEU A 44 -5.88 25.52 -10.86
N GLU A 45 -6.49 25.16 -11.98
CA GLU A 45 -5.83 24.43 -13.08
C GLU A 45 -4.76 25.28 -13.80
N ALA A 46 -4.91 26.60 -13.82
CA ALA A 46 -3.93 27.52 -14.37
C ALA A 46 -2.79 27.88 -13.39
N SER A 47 -2.89 27.47 -12.13
CA SER A 47 -1.85 27.75 -11.14
C SER A 47 -0.56 27.02 -11.51
N PRO A 48 0.62 27.65 -11.30
CA PRO A 48 1.89 26.95 -11.46
C PRO A 48 1.94 25.75 -10.50
N PRO A 49 2.78 24.73 -10.77
CA PRO A 49 2.98 23.57 -9.89
C PRO A 49 3.78 23.98 -8.63
N ASP A 50 3.18 24.85 -7.84
CA ASP A 50 3.68 25.48 -6.63
C ASP A 50 2.60 25.38 -5.55
N ALA A 51 2.98 24.82 -4.39
CA ALA A 51 2.04 24.53 -3.32
C ALA A 51 1.37 25.80 -2.78
N ASP A 52 2.13 26.89 -2.65
CA ASP A 52 1.62 28.15 -2.11
C ASP A 52 0.65 28.84 -3.08
N ALA A 53 0.95 28.81 -4.38
CA ALA A 53 0.04 29.30 -5.41
C ALA A 53 -1.30 28.56 -5.39
N MET A 54 -1.27 27.23 -5.36
CA MET A 54 -2.46 26.39 -5.29
C MET A 54 -3.29 26.68 -4.03
N ARG A 55 -2.64 26.74 -2.86
CA ARG A 55 -3.30 27.01 -1.57
C ARG A 55 -3.93 28.38 -1.51
N ARG A 56 -3.35 29.41 -2.13
CA ARG A 56 -3.98 30.74 -2.22
C ARG A 56 -5.33 30.72 -2.94
N VAL A 57 -5.46 29.93 -4.03
CA VAL A 57 -6.72 29.77 -4.76
C VAL A 57 -7.74 29.02 -3.90
N ILE A 58 -7.31 27.92 -3.27
CA ILE A 58 -8.16 27.13 -2.36
C ILE A 58 -8.67 27.98 -1.20
N ASP A 59 -7.80 28.74 -0.55
CA ASP A 59 -8.16 29.60 0.58
C ASP A 59 -9.15 30.69 0.16
N ALA A 60 -9.01 31.25 -1.04
CA ALA A 60 -9.97 32.21 -1.59
C ALA A 60 -11.34 31.57 -1.80
N PHE A 61 -11.37 30.35 -2.37
CA PHE A 61 -12.59 29.57 -2.56
C PHE A 61 -13.28 29.23 -1.24
N LEU A 62 -12.54 28.75 -0.23
CA LEU A 62 -13.08 28.42 1.09
C LEU A 62 -13.63 29.67 1.81
N ARG A 63 -12.99 30.84 1.67
CA ARG A 63 -13.52 32.10 2.21
C ARG A 63 -14.83 32.52 1.53
N ALA A 64 -14.94 32.30 0.22
CA ALA A 64 -16.17 32.58 -0.53
C ALA A 64 -17.29 31.57 -0.23
N HIS A 65 -16.94 30.36 0.23
CA HIS A 65 -17.86 29.25 0.49
C HIS A 65 -17.74 28.75 1.95
N PRO A 66 -18.20 29.53 2.95
CA PRO A 66 -18.02 29.19 4.37
C PRO A 66 -18.69 27.88 4.82
N GLY A 67 -19.61 27.31 4.03
CA GLY A 67 -20.20 25.99 4.26
C GLY A 67 -19.34 24.81 3.77
N GLN A 68 -18.29 25.08 3.01
CA GLN A 68 -17.38 24.07 2.48
C GLN A 68 -16.26 23.80 3.49
N ALA A 69 -16.24 22.58 4.03
CA ALA A 69 -15.12 22.16 4.86
C ALA A 69 -13.85 21.98 4.02
N GLY A 70 -12.71 22.31 4.64
CA GLY A 70 -11.40 22.03 4.07
C GLY A 70 -11.17 20.53 3.88
N PHE A 71 -10.37 20.18 2.88
CA PHE A 71 -9.99 18.81 2.63
C PHE A 71 -9.07 18.26 3.72
N ASP A 72 -9.37 17.06 4.21
CA ASP A 72 -8.51 16.29 5.11
C ASP A 72 -8.49 14.82 4.64
N TYR A 73 -7.31 14.33 4.26
CA TYR A 73 -7.14 12.96 3.79
C TYR A 73 -7.12 11.95 4.95
N ARG A 74 -6.85 12.37 6.20
CA ARG A 74 -6.60 11.42 7.30
C ARG A 74 -7.81 10.53 7.59
N PRO A 75 -9.05 11.06 7.69
CA PRO A 75 -10.26 10.24 7.86
C PRO A 75 -10.58 9.38 6.64
N VAL A 76 -9.96 9.66 5.49
CA VAL A 76 -10.15 8.88 4.27
C VAL A 76 -9.27 7.64 4.29
N ILE A 77 -8.00 7.79 4.69
CA ILE A 77 -7.02 6.69 4.77
C ILE A 77 -7.24 5.83 6.02
N ASP A 78 -7.65 6.45 7.13
CA ASP A 78 -7.96 5.80 8.40
C ASP A 78 -9.26 6.37 9.00
N PRO A 79 -10.43 5.86 8.58
CA PRO A 79 -11.73 6.40 9.03
C PRO A 79 -12.00 6.17 10.52
N VAL A 80 -11.31 5.19 11.13
CA VAL A 80 -11.42 4.93 12.57
C VAL A 80 -10.46 5.85 13.33
N GLY A 81 -9.19 5.90 12.91
CA GLY A 81 -8.14 6.66 13.56
C GLY A 81 -8.10 6.43 15.08
N GLU A 82 -7.98 7.52 15.83
CA GLU A 82 -7.95 7.50 17.30
C GLU A 82 -9.35 7.61 17.94
N ARG A 83 -10.43 7.48 17.15
CA ARG A 83 -11.81 7.62 17.67
C ARG A 83 -12.05 6.61 18.80
N PRO A 84 -12.44 7.03 20.01
CA PRO A 84 -12.86 6.10 21.05
C PRO A 84 -14.26 5.57 20.73
N PHE A 85 -14.49 4.28 20.98
CA PHE A 85 -15.82 3.69 20.98
C PHE A 85 -16.17 3.24 22.39
N ARG A 86 -17.39 3.55 22.84
CA ARG A 86 -17.89 3.24 24.19
C ARG A 86 -18.38 1.81 24.31
N SER A 87 -18.68 1.17 23.18
CA SER A 87 -19.15 -0.21 23.11
C SER A 87 -18.89 -0.81 21.73
N GLY A 88 -18.94 -2.13 21.62
CA GLY A 88 -18.90 -2.81 20.33
C GLY A 88 -20.07 -2.41 19.42
N GLY A 89 -21.27 -2.19 19.97
CA GLY A 89 -22.41 -1.73 19.17
C GLY A 89 -22.22 -0.34 18.53
N GLU A 90 -21.43 0.53 19.15
CA GLU A 90 -21.07 1.83 18.57
C GLU A 90 -20.10 1.66 17.39
N LEU A 91 -19.10 0.77 17.52
CA LEU A 91 -18.20 0.41 16.42
C LEU A 91 -18.96 -0.21 15.25
N ASP A 92 -19.87 -1.14 15.54
CA ASP A 92 -20.70 -1.81 14.53
C ASP A 92 -21.58 -0.81 13.77
N SER A 93 -22.26 0.07 14.49
CA SER A 93 -23.08 1.15 13.91
C SER A 93 -22.24 2.10 13.06
N PHE A 94 -21.04 2.45 13.53
CA PHE A 94 -20.11 3.29 12.79
C PHE A 94 -19.69 2.65 11.45
N ILE A 95 -19.33 1.36 11.46
CA ILE A 95 -18.95 0.63 10.24
C ILE A 95 -20.14 0.55 9.27
N GLY A 96 -21.34 0.27 9.78
CA GLY A 96 -22.58 0.27 8.99
C GLY A 96 -22.82 1.60 8.27
N HIS A 97 -22.70 2.71 9.00
CA HIS A 97 -22.85 4.05 8.42
C HIS A 97 -21.72 4.40 7.44
N TYR A 98 -20.48 3.99 7.74
CA TYR A 98 -19.35 4.19 6.83
C TYR A 98 -19.56 3.46 5.49
N MET A 99 -20.08 2.23 5.50
CA MET A 99 -20.43 1.51 4.26
C MET A 99 -21.47 2.26 3.42
N GLU A 100 -22.46 2.87 4.06
CA GLU A 100 -23.47 3.70 3.37
C GLU A 100 -22.87 4.95 2.74
N GLN A 101 -22.02 5.67 3.47
CA GLN A 101 -21.29 6.83 2.94
C GLN A 101 -20.38 6.44 1.76
N GLU A 102 -19.69 5.30 1.87
CA GLU A 102 -18.82 4.82 0.80
C GLU A 102 -19.61 4.42 -0.45
N LEU A 103 -20.82 3.87 -0.31
CA LEU A 103 -21.70 3.59 -1.44
C LEU A 103 -22.16 4.86 -2.15
N ASP A 104 -22.52 5.91 -1.41
CA ASP A 104 -22.88 7.21 -2.00
C ASP A 104 -21.70 7.80 -2.80
N ARG A 105 -20.52 7.85 -2.17
CA ARG A 105 -19.29 8.33 -2.81
C ARG A 105 -18.94 7.53 -4.06
N ALA A 106 -19.02 6.20 -3.98
CA ALA A 106 -18.69 5.32 -5.09
C ALA A 106 -19.66 5.48 -6.28
N ARG A 107 -20.96 5.66 -6.03
CA ARG A 107 -21.97 5.87 -7.08
C ARG A 107 -21.81 7.20 -7.80
N ARG A 108 -21.32 8.23 -7.11
CA ARG A 108 -20.97 9.53 -7.71
C ARG A 108 -19.71 9.47 -8.60
N GLY A 109 -18.84 8.47 -8.38
CA GLY A 109 -17.60 8.27 -9.13
C GLY A 109 -16.57 9.39 -8.92
N HIS A 110 -15.42 9.29 -9.62
CA HIS A 110 -14.32 10.27 -9.52
C HIS A 110 -14.75 11.68 -9.94
N ALA A 111 -15.54 11.81 -11.00
CA ALA A 111 -15.99 13.11 -11.49
C ALA A 111 -16.99 13.80 -10.54
N GLY A 112 -17.76 13.03 -9.77
CA GLY A 112 -18.80 13.56 -8.90
C GLY A 112 -18.45 13.61 -7.42
N CYS A 113 -17.32 13.04 -6.99
CA CYS A 113 -16.91 12.97 -5.59
C CYS A 113 -15.44 13.34 -5.42
N GLY A 114 -15.17 14.52 -4.84
CA GLY A 114 -13.81 15.00 -4.59
C GLY A 114 -12.96 14.04 -3.75
N ILE A 115 -13.56 13.35 -2.78
CA ILE A 115 -12.86 12.32 -1.98
C ILE A 115 -12.40 11.16 -2.88
N LYS A 116 -13.25 10.69 -3.79
CA LYS A 116 -12.86 9.61 -4.71
C LYS A 116 -11.79 10.09 -5.70
N ALA A 117 -11.91 11.31 -6.23
CA ALA A 117 -10.89 11.90 -7.08
C ALA A 117 -9.52 12.04 -6.38
N ALA A 118 -9.51 12.48 -5.12
CA ALA A 118 -8.29 12.62 -4.34
C ALA A 118 -7.59 11.26 -4.13
N ILE A 119 -8.32 10.23 -3.70
CA ILE A 119 -7.71 8.92 -3.41
C ILE A 119 -7.18 8.24 -4.69
N ASP A 120 -7.84 8.44 -5.84
CA ASP A 120 -7.45 7.82 -7.11
C ASP A 120 -6.04 8.23 -7.56
N ILE A 121 -5.52 9.35 -7.04
CA ILE A 121 -4.13 9.78 -7.25
C ILE A 121 -3.12 8.76 -6.77
N TRP A 122 -3.42 7.99 -5.73
CA TRP A 122 -2.56 6.87 -5.37
C TRP A 122 -2.40 5.87 -6.52
N TYR A 123 -3.47 5.66 -7.31
CA TYR A 123 -3.42 4.77 -8.46
C TYR A 123 -2.47 5.30 -9.54
N GLU A 124 -2.49 6.60 -9.80
CA GLU A 124 -1.63 7.18 -10.82
C GLU A 124 -0.18 7.30 -10.35
N VAL A 125 0.04 7.85 -9.15
CA VAL A 125 1.40 8.13 -8.66
C VAL A 125 2.15 6.85 -8.28
N ARG A 126 1.48 5.76 -7.89
CA ARG A 126 2.20 4.51 -7.59
C ARG A 126 3.00 3.97 -8.78
N LYS A 127 2.58 4.27 -10.02
CA LYS A 127 3.28 3.86 -11.24
C LYS A 127 4.66 4.52 -11.28
N GLU A 128 4.69 5.81 -10.99
CA GLU A 128 5.91 6.61 -10.88
C GLU A 128 6.74 6.24 -9.64
N LEU A 129 6.07 5.87 -8.54
CA LEU A 129 6.76 5.37 -7.35
C LEU A 129 7.52 4.08 -7.61
N GLY A 130 7.05 3.20 -8.50
CA GLY A 130 7.73 1.93 -8.80
C GLY A 130 9.23 2.15 -9.00
N ALA A 131 9.60 2.98 -9.97
CA ALA A 131 11.00 3.29 -10.28
C ALA A 131 11.77 3.98 -9.13
N VAL A 132 11.08 4.68 -8.22
CA VAL A 132 11.70 5.32 -7.06
C VAL A 132 11.95 4.32 -5.94
N LEU A 133 11.10 3.31 -5.81
CA LEU A 133 11.10 2.36 -4.69
C LEU A 133 11.90 1.09 -4.97
N GLU A 134 12.09 0.74 -6.24
CA GLU A 134 12.89 -0.42 -6.66
C GLU A 134 14.28 -0.42 -6.00
N PHE A 135 14.72 -1.60 -5.56
CA PHE A 135 16.05 -1.86 -4.99
C PHE A 135 16.41 -0.97 -3.80
N GLY A 136 15.41 -0.59 -3.00
CA GLY A 136 15.62 0.20 -1.78
C GLY A 136 15.96 1.65 -2.07
N GLY A 137 15.30 2.29 -3.03
CA GLY A 137 15.47 3.72 -3.30
C GLY A 137 14.99 4.66 -2.17
N LEU A 138 14.49 4.12 -1.06
CA LEU A 138 14.23 4.84 0.19
C LEU A 138 15.26 4.51 1.27
N THR A 139 15.40 5.39 2.27
CA THR A 139 16.10 5.05 3.51
C THR A 139 15.45 3.81 4.16
N PRO A 140 16.21 2.97 4.91
CA PRO A 140 15.66 1.76 5.51
C PRO A 140 14.40 1.99 6.35
N GLN A 141 14.42 3.03 7.20
CA GLN A 141 13.31 3.41 8.08
C GLN A 141 12.09 3.86 7.27
N SER A 142 12.33 4.65 6.22
CA SER A 142 11.24 5.16 5.38
C SER A 142 10.64 4.06 4.50
N HIS A 143 11.47 3.12 4.03
CA HIS A 143 11.03 1.93 3.33
C HIS A 143 10.11 1.07 4.23
N GLN A 144 10.53 0.81 5.47
CA GLN A 144 9.70 0.10 6.44
C GLN A 144 8.35 0.77 6.61
N LYS A 145 8.35 2.09 6.86
CA LYS A 145 7.14 2.86 7.08
C LYS A 145 6.21 2.85 5.86
N LEU A 146 6.76 3.00 4.65
CA LEU A 146 5.96 2.92 3.43
C LEU A 146 5.25 1.57 3.30
N ILE A 147 5.97 0.45 3.45
CA ILE A 147 5.42 -0.90 3.26
C ILE A 147 4.44 -1.27 4.38
N GLU A 148 4.79 -0.96 5.64
CA GLU A 148 4.00 -1.37 6.80
C GLU A 148 2.80 -0.45 7.06
N HIS A 149 2.94 0.85 6.79
CA HIS A 149 1.93 1.85 7.13
C HIS A 149 1.14 2.34 5.92
N TYR A 150 1.80 2.95 4.93
CA TYR A 150 1.15 3.68 3.85
C TYR A 150 0.59 2.75 2.76
N TYR A 151 1.42 1.88 2.20
CA TYR A 151 1.08 1.08 1.02
C TYR A 151 -0.13 0.19 1.27
N ALA A 152 -0.18 -0.47 2.44
CA ALA A 152 -1.29 -1.33 2.83
C ALA A 152 -2.62 -0.56 2.98
N ARG A 153 -2.59 0.67 3.50
CA ARG A 153 -3.78 1.51 3.68
C ARG A 153 -4.24 2.10 2.36
N LEU A 154 -3.33 2.74 1.63
CA LEU A 154 -3.59 3.38 0.34
C LEU A 154 -4.10 2.39 -0.70
N LYS A 155 -3.57 1.16 -0.73
CA LYS A 155 -4.11 0.08 -1.58
C LYS A 155 -5.57 -0.24 -1.22
N ARG A 156 -5.95 -0.27 0.05
CA ARG A 156 -7.34 -0.56 0.44
C ARG A 156 -8.30 0.53 -0.01
N VAL A 157 -7.93 1.79 0.18
CA VAL A 157 -8.82 2.93 -0.12
C VAL A 157 -8.91 3.23 -1.62
N ALA A 158 -7.81 3.11 -2.36
CA ALA A 158 -7.79 3.43 -3.80
C ALA A 158 -8.45 2.35 -4.66
N PHE A 159 -8.20 1.08 -4.37
CA PHE A 159 -8.88 0.02 -5.11
C PHE A 159 -10.35 -0.09 -4.69
N GLY A 160 -10.63 0.13 -3.39
CA GLY A 160 -11.95 -0.03 -2.80
C GLY A 160 -12.52 -1.45 -2.98
N PRO A 161 -13.55 -1.84 -2.22
CA PRO A 161 -14.37 -2.95 -2.65
C PRO A 161 -15.30 -2.48 -3.79
N PRO A 162 -15.57 -3.31 -4.81
CA PRO A 162 -16.61 -3.03 -5.79
C PRO A 162 -17.94 -2.71 -5.11
N ILE A 163 -18.75 -1.81 -5.69
CA ILE A 163 -20.06 -1.38 -5.15
C ILE A 163 -20.90 -2.58 -4.72
N ILE A 164 -21.01 -3.60 -5.59
CA ILE A 164 -21.79 -4.82 -5.32
C ILE A 164 -21.30 -5.60 -4.08
N ASN A 165 -20.01 -5.53 -3.75
CA ASN A 165 -19.47 -6.20 -2.57
C ASN A 165 -19.81 -5.42 -1.29
N ILE A 166 -19.78 -4.09 -1.33
CA ILE A 166 -20.23 -3.27 -0.18
C ILE A 166 -21.74 -3.45 0.02
N GLU A 167 -22.54 -3.49 -1.06
CA GLU A 167 -23.98 -3.75 -0.97
C GLU A 167 -24.29 -5.10 -0.32
N LYS A 168 -23.55 -6.16 -0.69
CA LYS A 168 -23.67 -7.48 -0.05
C LYS A 168 -23.31 -7.44 1.44
N LEU A 169 -22.18 -6.82 1.80
CA LEU A 169 -21.75 -6.70 3.20
C LEU A 169 -22.79 -5.92 4.02
N ARG A 170 -23.30 -4.81 3.49
CA ARG A 170 -24.33 -4.00 4.14
C ARG A 170 -25.65 -4.78 4.26
N ALA A 171 -26.05 -5.56 3.26
CA ALA A 171 -27.25 -6.41 3.35
C ALA A 171 -27.13 -7.48 4.44
N LEU A 172 -25.97 -8.14 4.55
CA LEU A 172 -25.70 -9.12 5.61
C LEU A 172 -25.66 -8.47 7.00
N HIS A 173 -25.05 -7.29 7.11
CA HIS A 173 -25.02 -6.49 8.33
C HIS A 173 -26.43 -6.09 8.79
N LEU A 174 -27.25 -5.54 7.89
CA LEU A 174 -28.65 -5.18 8.19
C LEU A 174 -29.53 -6.38 8.53
N ALA A 175 -29.21 -7.57 8.01
CA ALA A 175 -29.90 -8.81 8.36
C ALA A 175 -29.44 -9.40 9.70
N GLY A 176 -28.46 -8.80 10.38
CA GLY A 176 -27.88 -9.31 11.63
C GLY A 176 -27.02 -10.57 11.43
N LEU A 177 -26.59 -10.86 10.20
CA LEU A 177 -25.74 -12.01 9.87
C LEU A 177 -24.24 -11.67 9.90
N LEU A 178 -23.91 -10.38 10.00
CA LEU A 178 -22.55 -9.88 10.08
C LEU A 178 -22.49 -8.88 11.25
N ASP A 179 -21.57 -9.10 12.18
CA ASP A 179 -21.37 -8.28 13.38
C ASP A 179 -19.92 -7.78 13.41
N PHE A 180 -19.76 -6.47 13.49
CA PHE A 180 -18.46 -5.81 13.58
C PHE A 180 -18.14 -5.29 14.98
N SER A 181 -18.90 -5.67 16.01
CA SER A 181 -18.74 -5.20 17.39
C SER A 181 -17.34 -5.45 17.97
N VAL A 182 -16.62 -6.45 17.44
CA VAL A 182 -15.25 -6.80 17.81
C VAL A 182 -14.26 -6.67 16.64
N ALA A 183 -14.54 -5.83 15.65
CA ALA A 183 -13.71 -5.73 14.44
C ALA A 183 -12.39 -4.95 14.62
N ARG A 184 -12.24 -4.19 15.72
CA ARG A 184 -11.07 -3.33 15.96
C ARG A 184 -9.98 -4.09 16.70
N ASN A 185 -8.96 -4.56 15.97
CA ASN A 185 -7.80 -5.26 16.52
C ASN A 185 -8.16 -6.35 17.56
N PRO A 186 -9.10 -7.27 17.28
CA PRO A 186 -9.49 -8.27 18.26
C PRO A 186 -8.30 -9.19 18.60
N GLU A 187 -8.08 -9.39 19.89
CA GLU A 187 -7.34 -10.54 20.39
C GLU A 187 -8.22 -11.78 20.25
N VAL A 188 -7.63 -12.90 19.83
CA VAL A 188 -8.32 -14.18 19.68
C VAL A 188 -7.76 -15.16 20.71
N LEU A 189 -8.60 -15.57 21.64
CA LEU A 189 -8.28 -16.51 22.72
C LEU A 189 -8.98 -17.84 22.47
N VAL A 190 -8.29 -18.95 22.73
CA VAL A 190 -8.88 -20.29 22.66
C VAL A 190 -9.38 -20.68 24.05
N LYS A 191 -10.67 -20.96 24.18
CA LYS A 191 -11.26 -21.50 25.41
C LYS A 191 -11.23 -23.03 25.35
N GLU A 192 -10.16 -23.62 25.87
CA GLU A 192 -9.94 -25.07 25.82
C GLU A 192 -11.09 -25.87 26.46
N ASP A 193 -11.64 -25.38 27.58
CA ASP A 193 -12.72 -26.06 28.31
C ASP A 193 -14.03 -26.16 27.51
N SER A 194 -14.33 -25.17 26.66
CA SER A 194 -15.56 -25.11 25.88
C SER A 194 -15.37 -25.41 24.38
N GLY A 195 -14.12 -25.49 23.92
CA GLY A 195 -13.78 -25.61 22.49
C GLY A 195 -14.17 -24.39 21.64
N LEU A 196 -14.37 -23.22 22.26
CA LEU A 196 -14.77 -21.99 21.58
C LEU A 196 -13.58 -21.02 21.41
N PHE A 197 -13.74 -20.07 20.50
CA PHE A 197 -12.88 -18.90 20.38
C PHE A 197 -13.56 -17.70 21.02
N GLU A 198 -12.82 -16.95 21.84
CA GLU A 198 -13.25 -15.63 22.32
C GLU A 198 -12.49 -14.56 21.53
N LEU A 199 -13.22 -13.59 20.99
CA LEU A 199 -12.68 -12.39 20.37
C LEU A 199 -12.88 -11.23 21.35
N ARG A 200 -11.81 -10.49 21.63
CA ARG A 200 -11.84 -9.36 22.57
C ARG A 200 -11.15 -8.14 21.99
N CYS A 201 -11.83 -7.00 21.97
CA CYS A 201 -11.22 -5.71 21.65
C CYS A 201 -10.81 -5.00 22.93
N ALA A 202 -9.53 -5.07 23.31
CA ALA A 202 -9.04 -4.42 24.54
C ALA A 202 -9.28 -2.89 24.56
N GLU A 203 -9.31 -2.26 23.38
CA GLU A 203 -9.53 -0.82 23.22
C GLU A 203 -11.00 -0.40 23.42
N ILE A 204 -11.96 -1.34 23.44
CA ILE A 204 -13.39 -1.04 23.48
C ILE A 204 -14.03 -1.75 24.69
N PRO A 205 -14.54 -1.01 25.68
CA PRO A 205 -15.14 -1.60 26.87
C PRO A 205 -16.25 -2.60 26.53
N GLY A 206 -16.13 -3.82 27.06
CA GLY A 206 -17.14 -4.87 26.93
C GLY A 206 -17.29 -5.47 25.53
N ALA A 207 -16.44 -5.11 24.56
CA ALA A 207 -16.45 -5.69 23.22
C ALA A 207 -15.84 -7.09 23.24
N VAL A 208 -16.70 -8.08 23.48
CA VAL A 208 -16.36 -9.50 23.49
C VAL A 208 -17.39 -10.28 22.66
N ALA A 209 -16.92 -11.23 21.87
CA ALA A 209 -17.76 -12.16 21.12
C ALA A 209 -17.21 -13.59 21.21
N GLU A 210 -18.08 -14.59 21.06
CA GLU A 210 -17.68 -15.99 21.00
C GLU A 210 -17.96 -16.57 19.61
N ALA A 211 -17.07 -17.45 19.16
CA ALA A 211 -17.20 -18.15 17.88
C ALA A 211 -16.84 -19.63 18.04
N ASN A 212 -17.58 -20.50 17.36
CA ASN A 212 -17.27 -21.92 17.27
C ASN A 212 -16.27 -22.25 16.13
N ILE A 213 -16.12 -21.34 15.16
CA ILE A 213 -15.27 -21.52 13.99
C ILE A 213 -14.42 -20.26 13.80
N LEU A 214 -13.10 -20.46 13.66
CA LEU A 214 -12.17 -19.40 13.30
C LEU A 214 -11.66 -19.60 11.86
N VAL A 215 -11.97 -18.65 10.99
CA VAL A 215 -11.46 -18.64 9.61
C VAL A 215 -10.32 -17.63 9.50
N ASN A 216 -9.10 -18.12 9.25
CA ASN A 216 -7.95 -17.25 8.99
C ASN A 216 -7.92 -16.81 7.51
N ALA A 217 -8.70 -15.78 7.18
CA ALA A 217 -8.80 -15.21 5.82
C ALA A 217 -7.72 -14.14 5.54
N ARG A 218 -6.52 -14.29 6.08
CA ARG A 218 -5.41 -13.33 5.88
C ARG A 218 -4.45 -13.84 4.82
N TYR A 219 -3.97 -12.92 3.99
CA TYR A 219 -2.84 -13.17 3.11
C TYR A 219 -1.54 -13.03 3.92
N PRO A 220 -0.70 -14.08 4.04
CA PRO A 220 0.55 -13.97 4.76
C PRO A 220 1.48 -12.97 4.06
N ARG A 221 2.22 -12.18 4.84
CA ARG A 221 3.34 -11.42 4.26
C ARG A 221 4.39 -12.42 3.81
N MET A 222 4.93 -12.19 2.62
CA MET A 222 6.05 -12.99 2.13
C MET A 222 7.29 -12.67 2.94
N ASP A 223 7.92 -13.69 3.49
CA ASP A 223 9.25 -13.59 4.08
C ASP A 223 9.99 -14.87 3.77
N ILE A 224 10.92 -14.79 2.84
CA ILE A 224 11.64 -15.97 2.36
C ILE A 224 12.41 -16.64 3.52
N THR A 225 12.83 -15.88 4.54
CA THR A 225 13.59 -16.41 5.69
C THR A 225 12.72 -17.23 6.64
N ARG A 226 11.40 -17.05 6.56
CA ARG A 226 10.40 -17.73 7.39
C ARG A 226 9.53 -18.70 6.60
N ASP A 227 9.74 -18.81 5.29
CA ASP A 227 8.95 -19.68 4.43
C ASP A 227 9.25 -21.16 4.71
N ALA A 228 8.21 -21.94 4.98
CA ALA A 228 8.32 -23.34 5.36
C ALA A 228 8.38 -24.31 4.17
N SER A 229 8.16 -23.84 2.94
CA SER A 229 8.09 -24.69 1.76
C SER A 229 9.46 -25.35 1.47
N PRO A 230 9.47 -26.60 0.99
CA PRO A 230 10.72 -27.30 0.67
C PRO A 230 11.60 -26.56 -0.35
N LEU A 231 10.98 -25.83 -1.29
CA LEU A 231 11.70 -25.10 -2.34
C LEU A 231 12.57 -23.99 -1.75
N TYR A 232 11.98 -23.02 -1.06
CA TYR A 232 12.73 -21.88 -0.52
C TYR A 232 13.74 -22.31 0.53
N ARG A 233 13.39 -23.27 1.39
CA ARG A 233 14.33 -23.84 2.36
C ARG A 233 15.55 -24.48 1.71
N ASN A 234 15.37 -25.20 0.60
CA ASN A 234 16.50 -25.83 -0.10
C ASN A 234 17.35 -24.80 -0.84
N LEU A 235 16.72 -23.81 -1.50
CA LEU A 235 17.41 -22.72 -2.17
C LEU A 235 18.28 -21.93 -1.19
N GLN A 236 17.74 -21.57 -0.03
CA GLN A 236 18.48 -20.87 1.03
C GLN A 236 19.61 -21.72 1.61
N ARG A 237 19.34 -23.00 1.92
CA ARG A 237 20.36 -23.91 2.46
C ARG A 237 21.55 -24.09 1.51
N ARG A 238 21.28 -24.09 0.20
CA ARG A 238 22.31 -24.16 -0.85
C ARG A 238 22.95 -22.81 -1.15
N GLY A 239 22.53 -21.73 -0.49
CA GLY A 239 23.04 -20.38 -0.73
C GLY A 239 22.68 -19.82 -2.10
N MET A 240 21.69 -20.39 -2.78
CA MET A 240 21.29 -19.98 -4.14
C MET A 240 20.41 -18.72 -4.14
N VAL A 241 19.83 -18.38 -2.98
CA VAL A 241 19.02 -17.17 -2.78
C VAL A 241 19.35 -16.57 -1.41
N ARG A 242 19.28 -15.25 -1.29
CA ARG A 242 19.31 -14.53 -0.01
C ARG A 242 18.17 -13.53 0.09
N ALA A 243 17.88 -13.09 1.31
CA ALA A 243 16.87 -12.07 1.56
C ALA A 243 17.41 -10.69 1.20
N PHE A 244 16.58 -9.88 0.54
CA PHE A 244 16.88 -8.48 0.28
C PHE A 244 17.01 -7.72 1.60
N GLU A 245 18.01 -6.86 1.66
CA GLU A 245 18.24 -5.98 2.80
C GLU A 245 18.57 -4.58 2.33
N ASN A 246 17.70 -3.63 2.66
CA ASN A 246 17.89 -2.22 2.40
C ASN A 246 18.82 -1.62 3.46
N ARG A 247 20.01 -1.14 3.04
CA ARG A 247 20.98 -0.43 3.88
C ARG A 247 21.47 0.84 3.18
N VAL A 248 21.92 1.84 3.93
CA VAL A 248 22.56 3.05 3.38
C VAL A 248 24.06 2.83 3.19
N THR A 249 24.73 2.24 4.18
CA THR A 249 26.11 1.74 4.06
C THR A 249 26.20 0.29 4.55
N LEU A 250 27.28 -0.41 4.24
CA LEU A 250 27.50 -1.78 4.73
C LEU A 250 27.64 -1.84 6.27
N GLU A 251 28.07 -0.74 6.88
CA GLU A 251 28.39 -0.62 8.30
C GLU A 251 27.19 -0.13 9.14
N GLU A 252 26.23 0.57 8.53
CA GLU A 252 25.08 1.13 9.25
C GLU A 252 24.04 0.05 9.59
N THR A 253 23.67 0.01 10.87
CA THR A 253 22.63 -0.88 11.40
C THR A 253 21.66 -0.08 12.28
N PRO A 254 20.35 -0.38 12.25
CA PRO A 254 19.72 -1.48 11.52
C PRO A 254 19.38 -1.14 10.05
N GLY A 255 19.62 -2.11 9.16
CA GLY A 255 18.98 -2.14 7.84
C GLY A 255 17.53 -2.60 7.92
N TYR A 256 16.80 -2.54 6.81
CA TYR A 256 15.43 -3.02 6.72
C TYR A 256 15.32 -4.24 5.80
N ARG A 257 14.66 -5.30 6.28
CA ARG A 257 14.45 -6.56 5.55
C ARG A 257 12.96 -6.80 5.34
N PRO A 258 12.43 -6.54 4.13
CA PRO A 258 11.00 -6.70 3.86
C PRO A 258 10.59 -8.15 3.59
N GLY A 259 11.54 -9.10 3.54
CA GLY A 259 11.27 -10.52 3.31
C GLY A 259 11.37 -10.98 1.84
N ALA A 260 11.65 -10.05 0.93
CA ALA A 260 11.83 -10.32 -0.51
C ALA A 260 13.11 -11.11 -0.83
N ILE A 261 13.15 -11.72 -2.01
CA ILE A 261 14.37 -12.24 -2.63
C ILE A 261 15.25 -11.09 -3.12
N ASP A 262 16.54 -11.17 -2.83
CA ASP A 262 17.53 -10.23 -3.34
C ASP A 262 17.86 -10.50 -4.81
N MET A 263 18.07 -9.42 -5.56
CA MET A 263 18.28 -9.46 -7.01
C MET A 263 19.23 -8.35 -7.45
N THR A 264 19.92 -8.56 -8.56
CA THR A 264 20.74 -7.51 -9.19
C THR A 264 19.86 -6.39 -9.74
N GLU A 265 20.30 -5.14 -9.54
CA GLU A 265 19.68 -3.99 -10.21
C GLU A 265 19.84 -4.13 -11.74
N GLY A 266 18.79 -3.81 -12.50
CA GLY A 266 18.78 -3.96 -13.96
C GLY A 266 18.43 -5.37 -14.44
N SER A 267 19.38 -6.31 -14.36
CA SER A 267 19.21 -7.68 -14.91
C SER A 267 18.28 -8.56 -14.08
N ARG A 268 18.00 -8.19 -12.81
CA ARG A 268 17.06 -8.87 -11.93
C ARG A 268 17.38 -10.35 -11.69
N PHE A 269 18.65 -10.73 -11.84
CA PHE A 269 19.13 -12.06 -11.50
C PHE A 269 19.12 -12.24 -10.00
N VAL A 270 18.68 -13.41 -9.54
CA VAL A 270 18.60 -13.71 -8.12
C VAL A 270 19.99 -13.75 -7.51
N ILE A 271 20.18 -13.10 -6.37
CA ILE A 271 21.47 -13.08 -5.67
C ILE A 271 21.47 -14.16 -4.57
N GLY A 272 22.50 -14.98 -4.58
CA GLY A 272 22.81 -15.95 -3.54
C GLY A 272 23.81 -15.43 -2.50
N ASN A 273 24.33 -16.32 -1.65
CA ASN A 273 25.31 -15.97 -0.62
C ASN A 273 26.64 -15.49 -1.21
N GLU A 274 26.97 -15.87 -2.45
CA GLU A 274 28.16 -15.45 -3.16
C GLU A 274 28.08 -13.99 -3.64
N GLY A 275 26.90 -13.35 -3.59
CA GLY A 275 26.71 -11.96 -3.99
C GLY A 275 26.70 -11.71 -5.51
N VAL A 276 26.85 -12.76 -6.31
CA VAL A 276 26.77 -12.70 -7.78
C VAL A 276 25.36 -13.08 -8.23
N GLY A 277 24.85 -12.38 -9.25
CA GLY A 277 23.55 -12.68 -9.85
C GLY A 277 23.55 -14.05 -10.55
N ASN A 278 22.67 -14.94 -10.10
CA ASN A 278 22.44 -16.26 -10.67
C ASN A 278 21.53 -16.14 -11.90
N GLN A 279 22.11 -16.40 -13.07
CA GLN A 279 21.44 -16.25 -14.36
C GLN A 279 20.46 -17.39 -14.67
N ASP A 280 20.58 -18.52 -13.95
CA ASP A 280 19.73 -19.70 -14.14
C ASP A 280 18.41 -19.60 -13.38
N ILE A 281 18.23 -18.56 -12.57
CA ILE A 281 17.06 -18.38 -11.70
C ILE A 281 16.43 -17.01 -11.95
N ALA A 282 15.17 -17.03 -12.36
CA ALA A 282 14.30 -15.86 -12.37
C ALA A 282 13.23 -15.97 -11.30
N VAL A 283 12.82 -14.84 -10.74
CA VAL A 283 11.76 -14.76 -9.74
C VAL A 283 10.76 -13.67 -10.13
N ILE A 284 9.47 -14.00 -10.06
CA ILE A 284 8.37 -13.09 -10.41
C ILE A 284 7.29 -13.14 -9.33
N GLY A 285 6.54 -12.03 -9.18
CA GLY A 285 5.40 -11.95 -8.28
C GLY A 285 5.79 -11.81 -6.81
N ILE A 286 4.98 -12.38 -5.92
CA ILE A 286 5.04 -12.18 -4.45
C ILE A 286 6.45 -12.27 -3.83
N PRO A 287 7.36 -13.19 -4.24
CA PRO A 287 8.70 -13.27 -3.66
C PRO A 287 9.58 -12.05 -3.91
N THR A 288 9.19 -11.15 -4.82
CA THR A 288 9.88 -9.89 -5.09
C THR A 288 9.33 -8.71 -4.28
N GLU A 289 8.17 -8.86 -3.63
CA GLU A 289 7.55 -7.76 -2.89
C GLU A 289 8.45 -7.29 -1.74
N GLY A 290 8.78 -6.00 -1.75
CA GLY A 290 9.65 -5.35 -0.80
C GLY A 290 11.05 -5.08 -1.36
N ASN A 291 11.49 -5.83 -2.36
CA ASN A 291 12.59 -5.38 -3.23
C ASN A 291 12.02 -4.52 -4.37
N LEU A 292 10.90 -5.01 -4.91
CA LEU A 292 10.02 -4.35 -5.87
C LEU A 292 8.67 -4.10 -5.19
N VAL A 293 7.87 -3.16 -5.69
CA VAL A 293 6.63 -2.76 -5.02
C VAL A 293 5.41 -3.02 -5.92
N GLY A 294 4.39 -3.69 -5.39
CA GLY A 294 3.11 -3.90 -6.10
C GLY A 294 2.88 -5.28 -6.72
N ASN A 295 3.69 -6.26 -6.35
CA ASN A 295 3.69 -7.66 -6.81
C ASN A 295 2.91 -8.64 -5.90
N LEU A 296 2.36 -8.19 -4.77
CA LEU A 296 1.62 -9.03 -3.81
C LEU A 296 0.38 -9.77 -4.35
N THR A 297 -0.27 -9.28 -5.40
CA THR A 297 -1.59 -9.79 -5.84
C THR A 297 -1.67 -10.14 -7.31
N LEU A 298 -0.84 -9.50 -8.13
CA LEU A 298 -0.71 -9.75 -9.55
C LEU A 298 0.78 -9.57 -9.85
N ALA A 299 1.39 -10.46 -10.63
CA ALA A 299 2.69 -10.17 -11.24
C ALA A 299 2.43 -9.11 -12.32
N ARG A 300 2.46 -7.83 -11.91
CA ARG A 300 2.03 -6.70 -12.75
C ARG A 300 3.11 -6.27 -13.71
N ASP A 301 4.35 -6.54 -13.34
CA ASP A 301 5.51 -6.13 -14.08
C ASP A 301 6.08 -7.33 -14.83
N ASP A 302 6.41 -7.10 -16.10
CA ASP A 302 6.98 -8.10 -16.99
C ASP A 302 8.48 -8.30 -16.74
N TYR A 303 8.83 -8.66 -15.50
CA TYR A 303 10.22 -8.87 -15.09
C TYR A 303 10.83 -10.11 -15.73
N ALA A 304 10.01 -11.07 -16.14
CA ALA A 304 10.47 -12.25 -16.87
C ALA A 304 11.06 -11.90 -18.23
N SER A 305 10.55 -10.86 -18.91
CA SER A 305 11.08 -10.42 -20.20
C SER A 305 12.50 -9.88 -20.14
N PHE A 306 12.89 -9.18 -19.07
CA PHE A 306 14.28 -8.73 -18.88
C PHE A 306 15.24 -9.91 -18.76
N TRP A 307 14.91 -10.87 -17.90
CA TRP A 307 15.69 -12.10 -17.76
C TRP A 307 15.76 -12.88 -19.09
N ALA A 308 14.63 -13.03 -19.79
CA ALA A 308 14.57 -13.76 -21.05
C ALA A 308 15.41 -13.08 -22.15
N ALA A 309 15.38 -11.76 -22.24
CA ALA A 309 16.19 -10.99 -23.19
C ALA A 309 17.68 -11.20 -22.95
N GLU A 310 18.13 -11.10 -21.69
CA GLU A 310 19.52 -11.34 -21.30
C GLU A 310 19.98 -12.76 -21.61
N VAL A 311 19.17 -13.77 -21.29
CA VAL A 311 19.48 -15.17 -21.60
C VAL A 311 19.61 -15.39 -23.12
N ILE A 312 18.69 -14.83 -23.93
CA ILE A 312 18.76 -14.92 -25.39
C ILE A 312 20.03 -14.26 -25.92
N GLU A 313 20.39 -13.08 -25.41
CA GLU A 313 21.61 -12.37 -25.82
C GLU A 313 22.87 -13.19 -25.52
N GLN A 314 22.93 -13.79 -24.33
CA GLN A 314 24.04 -14.65 -23.94
C GLN A 314 24.15 -15.90 -24.82
N LEU A 315 23.03 -16.56 -25.13
CA LEU A 315 23.01 -17.72 -26.02
C LEU A 315 23.53 -17.34 -27.42
N ARG A 316 23.09 -16.20 -27.96
CA ARG A 316 23.59 -15.66 -29.25
C ARG A 316 25.08 -15.32 -29.21
N CYS A 317 25.58 -14.82 -28.08
CA CYS A 317 27.01 -14.53 -27.91
C CYS A 317 27.83 -15.82 -27.87
N ARG A 318 27.36 -16.86 -27.17
CA ARG A 318 28.02 -18.18 -27.15
C ARG A 318 28.06 -18.80 -28.55
N GLU A 319 26.95 -18.78 -29.27
CA GLU A 319 26.90 -19.27 -30.66
C GLU A 319 27.91 -18.56 -31.57
N ARG A 320 28.07 -17.23 -31.42
CA ARG A 320 29.03 -16.44 -32.22
C ARG A 320 30.51 -16.67 -31.86
N HIS A 321 30.81 -17.11 -30.64
CA HIS A 321 32.18 -17.42 -30.21
C HIS A 321 32.54 -18.90 -30.35
N CYS A 322 31.58 -19.75 -30.71
CA CYS A 322 31.80 -21.15 -31.03
C CYS A 322 32.02 -21.41 -32.54
N VAL A 323 32.10 -20.34 -33.36
CA VAL A 323 32.46 -20.38 -34.79
C VAL A 323 33.90 -19.91 -34.97
#